data_AF-A0A1G9PBI8-F1
#
_entry.id   AF-A0A1G9PBI8-F1
#
_cell.length_a   1.000
_cell.length_b   1.000
_cell.length_c   1.000
_cell.angle_alpha   90.00
_cell.angle_beta   90.00
_cell.angle_gamma   90.00
#
_symmetry.space_group_name_H-M   'P 1'
#
loop_
_entity.id
_entity.type
_entity.pdbx_description
1 polymer ?
#
loop_
_entity_poly.entity_id
_entity_poly.type
_entity_poly.pdbx_seq_one_letter_code
_entity_poly.pdbx_strand_id
1 'polypeptide(L)'
;MRKQDSGMGMPLQLTVILSGTLLLAFTYYHINYQNHLTEGGFVGLSLLGKYVLGISPSLSILILDIPVLLIAMIFKGRAFVLNTFISVGAFTVFYSLMERYSGWVINLQDNLPLAALLSGVLTGLGAGMVLRGGGASGGDDILSLLISEWKGIKVGTVFILMDVIVLALSLFYMPLKETLYTVMAVVVAGYVITFTTSLGRPKLSKAPKIQPKLSKPHDGTVM
;
A
#
# COMPACT_ATOMS: atom_id res chain seq x y z
N MET A 1 -16.52 -11.89 11.88
CA MET A 1 -15.56 -11.24 10.95
C MET A 1 -16.33 -10.78 9.73
N ARG A 2 -16.31 -9.48 9.42
CA ARG A 2 -17.19 -8.85 8.42
C ARG A 2 -16.58 -9.09 7.03
N LYS A 3 -17.22 -9.89 6.18
CA LYS A 3 -16.88 -9.98 4.75
C LYS A 3 -16.78 -8.54 4.22
N GLN A 4 -15.62 -8.17 3.69
CA GLN A 4 -15.42 -6.83 3.14
C GLN A 4 -16.18 -6.75 1.82
N ASP A 5 -17.49 -6.53 1.92
CA ASP A 5 -18.28 -6.08 0.79
C ASP A 5 -17.91 -4.62 0.57
N SER A 6 -17.33 -4.32 -0.59
CA SER A 6 -16.87 -2.96 -0.91
C SER A 6 -18.04 -1.95 -0.99
N GLY A 7 -19.29 -2.44 -0.90
CA GLY A 7 -20.51 -1.67 -1.06
C GLY A 7 -20.77 -1.26 -2.51
N MET A 8 -19.87 -1.65 -3.43
CA MET A 8 -19.94 -1.39 -4.86
C MET A 8 -20.38 -2.66 -5.58
N GLY A 9 -21.17 -2.51 -6.65
CA GLY A 9 -21.45 -3.63 -7.55
C GLY A 9 -20.16 -4.16 -8.19
N MET A 10 -20.13 -5.46 -8.52
CA MET A 10 -18.99 -6.14 -9.16
C MET A 10 -18.37 -5.38 -10.35
N PRO A 11 -19.13 -4.84 -11.33
CA PRO A 11 -18.51 -4.12 -12.46
C PRO A 11 -17.81 -2.82 -12.03
N LEU A 12 -18.35 -2.13 -11.04
CA LEU A 12 -17.76 -0.90 -10.52
C LEU A 12 -16.47 -1.21 -9.74
N GLN A 13 -16.45 -2.28 -8.94
CA GLN A 13 -15.25 -2.73 -8.23
C GLN A 13 -14.08 -2.97 -9.19
N LEU A 14 -14.32 -3.75 -10.25
CA LEU A 14 -13.30 -4.05 -11.26
C LEU A 14 -12.84 -2.80 -12.00
N THR A 15 -13.77 -1.90 -12.36
CA THR A 15 -13.40 -0.64 -13.03
C THR A 15 -12.49 0.22 -12.15
N VAL A 16 -12.78 0.31 -10.85
CA VAL A 16 -11.96 1.05 -9.88
C VAL A 16 -10.58 0.41 -9.73
N ILE A 17 -10.51 -0.94 -9.66
CA ILE A 17 -9.25 -1.67 -9.59
C ILE A 17 -8.40 -1.46 -10.85
N LEU A 18 -9.00 -1.61 -12.03
CA LEU A 18 -8.29 -1.45 -13.30
C LEU A 18 -7.81 -0.01 -13.50
N SER A 19 -8.62 0.99 -13.12
CA SER A 19 -8.22 2.40 -13.17
C SER A 19 -7.06 2.69 -12.20
N GLY A 20 -7.13 2.14 -10.98
CA GLY A 20 -6.08 2.30 -9.98
C GLY A 20 -4.76 1.65 -10.41
N THR A 21 -4.81 0.45 -10.98
CA THR A 21 -3.62 -0.26 -11.48
C THR A 21 -3.00 0.40 -12.71
N LEU A 22 -3.81 0.95 -13.61
CA LEU A 22 -3.32 1.76 -14.73
C LEU A 22 -2.59 3.01 -14.22
N LEU A 23 -3.16 3.69 -13.22
CA LEU A 23 -2.55 4.87 -12.61
C LEU A 23 -1.22 4.53 -11.91
N LEU A 24 -1.17 3.41 -11.18
CA LEU A 24 0.05 2.90 -10.57
C LEU A 24 1.11 2.60 -11.64
N ALA A 25 0.75 1.85 -12.69
CA ALA A 25 1.69 1.52 -13.77
C ALA A 25 2.25 2.76 -14.46
N PHE A 26 1.39 3.75 -14.76
CA PHE A 26 1.81 5.03 -15.33
C PHE A 26 2.79 5.75 -14.40
N THR A 27 2.47 5.82 -13.10
CA THR A 27 3.29 6.52 -12.11
C THR A 27 4.65 5.86 -11.95
N TYR A 28 4.66 4.54 -11.81
CA TYR A 28 5.90 3.80 -11.52
C TYR A 28 6.84 3.82 -12.72
N TYR A 29 6.32 3.75 -13.94
CA TYR A 29 7.16 3.84 -15.13
C TYR A 29 7.57 5.29 -15.44
N HIS A 30 6.62 6.19 -15.68
CA HIS A 30 6.92 7.54 -16.18
C HIS A 30 7.45 8.51 -15.14
N ILE A 31 7.02 8.37 -13.88
CA ILE A 31 7.45 9.28 -12.82
C ILE A 31 8.58 8.65 -12.04
N ASN A 32 8.43 7.42 -11.52
CA ASN A 32 9.45 6.84 -10.63
C ASN A 32 10.69 6.38 -11.40
N TYR A 33 10.52 5.41 -12.30
CA TYR A 33 11.62 4.77 -13.01
C TYR A 33 12.43 5.76 -13.86
N GLN A 34 11.77 6.60 -14.67
CA GLN A 34 12.47 7.58 -15.52
C GLN A 34 13.21 8.68 -14.72
N ASN A 35 12.79 8.97 -13.48
CA ASN A 35 13.39 10.02 -12.65
C ASN A 35 14.22 9.49 -11.47
N HIS A 36 14.53 8.20 -11.46
CA HIS A 36 15.33 7.56 -10.41
C HIS A 36 14.75 7.76 -9.00
N LEU A 37 13.42 7.87 -8.88
CA LEU A 37 12.76 7.78 -7.58
C LEU A 37 12.61 6.30 -7.24
N THR A 38 13.22 5.91 -6.15
CA THR A 38 13.10 4.56 -5.61
C THR A 38 11.69 4.34 -5.05
N GLU A 39 11.30 3.07 -4.87
CA GLU A 39 10.08 2.68 -4.17
C GLU A 39 10.38 2.16 -2.77
N GLY A 40 9.47 2.44 -1.83
CA GLY A 40 9.51 1.93 -0.47
C GLY A 40 9.02 0.48 -0.36
N GLY A 41 8.49 0.12 0.81
CA GLY A 41 7.78 -1.12 1.04
C GLY A 41 8.60 -2.38 0.78
N PHE A 42 7.96 -3.38 0.19
CA PHE A 42 8.59 -4.66 -0.11
C PHE A 42 9.63 -4.55 -1.22
N VAL A 43 9.47 -3.61 -2.15
CA VAL A 43 10.46 -3.31 -3.19
C VAL A 43 11.74 -2.76 -2.56
N GLY A 44 11.64 -1.77 -1.68
CA GLY A 44 12.78 -1.25 -0.92
C GLY A 44 13.46 -2.31 -0.04
N LEU A 45 12.68 -3.18 0.62
CA LEU A 45 13.21 -4.30 1.41
C LEU A 45 13.97 -5.30 0.55
N SER A 46 13.46 -5.57 -0.66
CA SER A 46 14.09 -6.50 -1.60
C SER A 46 15.44 -5.97 -2.10
N LEU A 47 15.55 -4.65 -2.30
CA LEU A 47 16.82 -3.99 -2.65
C LEU A 47 17.82 -4.09 -1.51
N LEU A 48 17.41 -3.81 -0.26
CA LEU A 48 18.27 -3.99 0.91
C LEU A 48 18.77 -5.45 1.01
N GLY A 49 17.88 -6.42 0.82
CA GLY A 49 18.25 -7.85 0.81
C GLY A 49 19.26 -8.19 -0.29
N LYS A 50 19.14 -7.59 -1.47
CA LYS A 50 20.14 -7.73 -2.54
C LYS A 50 21.50 -7.20 -2.12
N TYR A 51 21.56 -6.02 -1.51
CA TYR A 51 22.83 -5.39 -1.13
C TYR A 51 23.51 -6.10 0.06
N VAL A 52 22.75 -6.57 1.04
CA VAL A 52 23.30 -7.19 2.26
C VAL A 52 23.55 -8.69 2.09
N LEU A 53 22.62 -9.40 1.42
CA LEU A 53 22.61 -10.87 1.35
C LEU A 53 22.86 -11.41 -0.06
N GLY A 54 22.93 -10.55 -1.09
CA GLY A 54 23.10 -10.99 -2.48
C GLY A 54 21.86 -11.65 -3.10
N ILE A 55 20.70 -11.56 -2.44
CA ILE A 55 19.46 -12.21 -2.90
C ILE A 55 18.80 -11.38 -4.00
N SER A 56 18.27 -12.02 -5.05
CA SER A 56 17.56 -11.31 -6.11
C SER A 56 16.30 -10.60 -5.58
N PRO A 57 16.06 -9.32 -5.93
CA PRO A 57 14.86 -8.58 -5.55
C PRO A 57 13.56 -9.32 -5.91
N SER A 58 13.52 -9.94 -7.09
CA SER A 58 12.36 -10.70 -7.56
C SER A 58 12.03 -11.89 -6.64
N LEU A 59 13.04 -12.56 -6.11
CA LEU A 59 12.86 -13.68 -5.18
C LEU A 59 12.44 -13.18 -3.81
N SER A 60 13.05 -12.09 -3.33
CA SER A 60 12.70 -11.46 -2.05
C SER A 60 11.24 -10.98 -2.03
N ILE A 61 10.79 -10.29 -3.08
CA ILE A 61 9.39 -9.85 -3.19
C ILE A 61 8.44 -11.04 -3.15
N LEU A 62 8.73 -12.10 -3.91
CA LEU A 62 7.89 -13.30 -3.94
C LEU A 62 7.82 -14.01 -2.57
N ILE A 63 8.94 -14.10 -1.86
CA ILE A 63 9.00 -14.67 -0.51
C ILE A 63 8.22 -13.81 0.50
N LEU A 64 8.22 -12.49 0.34
CA LEU A 64 7.49 -11.58 1.24
C LEU A 64 5.98 -11.55 0.93
N ASP A 65 5.61 -11.56 -0.35
CA ASP A 65 4.21 -11.46 -0.81
C ASP A 65 3.40 -12.72 -0.54
N ILE A 66 3.96 -13.92 -0.79
CA ILE A 66 3.20 -15.18 -0.67
C ILE A 66 2.61 -15.38 0.74
N PRO A 67 3.40 -15.28 1.84
CA PRO A 67 2.86 -15.45 3.19
C PRO A 67 1.77 -14.44 3.51
N VAL A 68 1.96 -13.18 3.10
CA VAL A 68 1.01 -12.11 3.37
C VAL A 68 -0.29 -12.30 2.59
N LEU A 69 -0.20 -12.78 1.34
CA LEU A 69 -1.37 -13.14 0.53
C LEU A 69 -2.14 -14.33 1.14
N LEU A 70 -1.44 -15.33 1.67
CA LEU A 70 -2.07 -16.47 2.37
C LEU A 70 -2.80 -16.02 3.63
N ILE A 71 -2.18 -15.14 4.43
CA ILE A 71 -2.82 -14.51 5.59
C ILE A 71 -4.07 -13.74 5.14
N ALA A 72 -3.97 -12.92 4.09
CA ALA A 72 -5.12 -12.19 3.55
C ALA A 72 -6.25 -13.10 3.09
N MET A 73 -5.95 -14.26 2.51
CA MET A 73 -6.97 -15.24 2.14
C MET A 73 -7.82 -15.67 3.33
N ILE A 74 -7.19 -15.85 4.50
CA ILE A 74 -7.85 -16.27 5.74
C ILE A 74 -8.67 -15.10 6.33
N PHE A 75 -8.10 -13.90 6.39
CA PHE A 75 -8.72 -12.76 7.07
C PHE A 75 -9.74 -11.98 6.21
N LYS A 76 -9.47 -11.83 4.91
CA LYS A 76 -10.29 -11.07 3.96
C LYS A 76 -11.19 -11.93 3.09
N GLY A 77 -10.81 -13.19 2.88
CA GLY A 77 -11.54 -14.14 2.06
C GLY A 77 -11.09 -14.17 0.60
N ARG A 78 -11.62 -15.16 -0.13
CA ARG A 78 -11.20 -15.47 -1.51
C ARG A 78 -11.46 -14.36 -2.53
N ALA A 79 -12.53 -13.58 -2.35
CA ALA A 79 -12.86 -12.49 -3.27
C ALA A 79 -11.79 -11.40 -3.27
N PHE A 80 -11.27 -11.05 -2.09
CA PHE A 80 -10.18 -10.07 -1.97
C PHE A 80 -8.91 -10.57 -2.67
N VAL A 81 -8.54 -11.83 -2.44
CA VAL A 81 -7.36 -12.42 -3.08
C VAL A 81 -7.50 -12.49 -4.59
N LEU A 82 -8.69 -12.84 -5.10
CA LEU A 82 -8.95 -12.81 -6.55
C LEU A 82 -8.81 -11.40 -7.13
N ASN A 83 -9.37 -10.40 -6.45
CA ASN A 83 -9.21 -9.00 -6.84
C ASN A 83 -7.75 -8.55 -6.80
N THR A 84 -6.96 -8.98 -5.80
CA THR A 84 -5.51 -8.75 -5.75
C THR A 84 -4.80 -9.39 -6.94
N PHE A 85 -5.10 -10.64 -7.29
CA PHE A 85 -4.50 -11.27 -8.47
C PHE A 85 -4.84 -10.53 -9.76
N ILE A 86 -6.10 -10.10 -9.92
CA ILE A 86 -6.50 -9.25 -11.05
C ILE A 86 -5.72 -7.94 -11.04
N SER A 87 -5.54 -7.33 -9.87
CA SER A 87 -4.83 -6.05 -9.72
C SER A 87 -3.35 -6.19 -10.10
N VAL A 88 -2.65 -7.18 -9.55
CA VAL A 88 -1.23 -7.46 -9.84
C VAL A 88 -1.05 -7.81 -11.31
N GLY A 89 -1.92 -8.64 -11.87
CA GLY A 89 -1.87 -9.02 -13.28
C GLY A 89 -2.10 -7.81 -14.21
N ALA A 90 -3.11 -6.99 -13.91
CA ALA A 90 -3.40 -5.78 -14.67
C ALA A 90 -2.24 -4.76 -14.58
N PHE A 91 -1.72 -4.52 -13.38
CA PHE A 91 -0.54 -3.67 -13.18
C PHE A 91 0.65 -4.18 -14.01
N THR A 92 0.95 -5.48 -13.97
CA THR A 92 2.06 -6.09 -14.74
C THR A 92 1.87 -5.87 -16.24
N VAL A 93 0.66 -6.10 -16.76
CA VAL A 93 0.35 -5.88 -18.19
C VAL A 93 0.50 -4.41 -18.54
N PHE A 94 -0.12 -3.50 -17.78
CA PHE A 94 -0.06 -2.06 -18.06
C PHE A 94 1.36 -1.52 -17.96
N TYR A 95 2.12 -1.91 -16.93
CA TYR A 95 3.51 -1.52 -16.77
C TYR A 95 4.34 -2.00 -17.96
N SER A 96 4.21 -3.26 -18.37
CA SER A 96 4.94 -3.80 -19.52
C SER A 96 4.56 -3.12 -20.84
N LEU A 97 3.30 -2.74 -21.01
CA LEU A 97 2.86 -1.97 -22.18
C LEU A 97 3.51 -0.57 -22.19
N MET A 98 3.54 0.12 -21.05
CA MET A 98 4.20 1.43 -20.94
C MET A 98 5.70 1.30 -21.19
N GLU A 99 6.35 0.29 -20.61
CA GLU A 99 7.78 0.02 -20.77
C GLU A 99 8.18 -0.25 -22.23
N ARG A 100 7.38 -1.02 -22.96
CA ARG A 100 7.72 -1.43 -24.33
C ARG A 100 7.28 -0.45 -25.41
N TYR A 101 6.15 0.22 -25.21
CA TYR A 101 5.49 0.98 -26.28
C TYR A 101 5.37 2.48 -25.99
N SER A 102 5.57 2.93 -24.75
CA SER A 102 5.47 4.35 -24.45
C SER A 102 6.74 5.07 -24.90
N GLY A 103 6.62 5.91 -25.94
CA GLY A 103 7.69 6.81 -26.37
C GLY A 103 7.80 8.08 -25.53
N TRP A 104 7.00 8.22 -24.46
CA TRP A 104 6.96 9.42 -23.63
C TRP A 104 8.06 9.41 -22.57
N VAL A 105 8.88 10.46 -22.58
CA VAL A 105 9.90 10.71 -21.57
C VAL A 105 9.49 11.91 -20.74
N ILE A 106 9.15 11.68 -19.47
CA ILE A 106 8.83 12.72 -18.49
C ILE A 106 10.07 12.94 -17.64
N ASN A 107 10.95 13.84 -18.10
CA ASN A 107 12.16 14.20 -17.38
C ASN A 107 11.87 15.31 -16.35
N LEU A 108 11.92 14.92 -15.08
CA LEU A 108 11.78 15.76 -13.89
C LEU A 108 13.05 15.68 -13.01
N GLN A 109 14.19 15.24 -13.55
CA GLN A 109 15.43 15.09 -12.78
C GLN A 109 16.01 16.43 -12.26
N ASP A 110 15.71 17.52 -12.95
CA ASP A 110 16.06 18.87 -12.47
C ASP A 110 15.08 19.38 -11.40
N ASN A 111 13.95 18.69 -11.18
CA ASN A 111 12.91 19.04 -10.23
C ASN A 111 12.36 17.80 -9.49
N LEU A 112 13.25 17.09 -8.79
CA LEU A 112 12.87 15.94 -7.93
C LEU A 112 11.75 16.23 -6.92
N PRO A 113 11.62 17.42 -6.30
CA PRO A 113 10.47 17.72 -5.44
C PRO A 113 9.14 17.56 -6.16
N LEU A 114 9.04 18.04 -7.41
CA LEU A 114 7.84 17.90 -8.22
C LEU A 114 7.59 16.45 -8.59
N ALA A 115 8.63 15.71 -8.97
CA ALA A 115 8.53 14.27 -9.26
C ALA A 115 8.02 13.49 -8.03
N ALA A 116 8.54 13.79 -6.83
CA ALA A 116 8.12 13.16 -5.59
C ALA A 116 6.66 13.49 -5.23
N LEU A 117 6.23 14.74 -5.40
CA LEU A 117 4.83 15.14 -5.17
C LEU A 117 3.88 14.42 -6.13
N LEU A 118 4.20 14.40 -7.43
CA LEU A 118 3.40 13.71 -8.44
C LEU A 118 3.36 12.21 -8.17
N SER A 119 4.50 11.60 -7.88
CA SER A 119 4.61 10.19 -7.50
C SER A 119 3.72 9.89 -6.30
N GLY A 120 3.84 10.67 -5.22
CA GLY A 120 3.05 10.45 -4.01
C GLY A 120 1.55 10.57 -4.24
N VAL A 121 1.10 11.60 -4.96
CA VAL A 121 -0.33 11.80 -5.24
C VAL A 121 -0.88 10.69 -6.12
N LEU A 122 -0.22 10.38 -7.24
CA LEU A 122 -0.72 9.40 -8.19
C LEU A 122 -0.64 7.97 -7.64
N THR A 123 0.45 7.63 -6.94
CA THR A 123 0.58 6.34 -6.22
C THR A 123 -0.51 6.21 -5.17
N GLY A 124 -0.72 7.25 -4.37
CA GLY A 124 -1.71 7.18 -3.30
C GLY A 124 -3.15 7.11 -3.81
N LEU A 125 -3.46 7.75 -4.94
CA LEU A 125 -4.73 7.60 -5.64
C LEU A 125 -4.89 6.18 -6.18
N GLY A 126 -3.86 5.67 -6.88
CA GLY A 126 -3.89 4.36 -7.52
C GLY A 126 -4.03 3.22 -6.51
N ALA A 127 -3.13 3.14 -5.53
CA ALA A 127 -3.17 2.15 -4.46
C ALA A 127 -4.46 2.29 -3.63
N GLY A 128 -4.86 3.53 -3.32
CA GLY A 128 -6.11 3.81 -2.61
C GLY A 128 -7.36 3.32 -3.36
N MET A 129 -7.41 3.46 -4.69
CA MET A 129 -8.48 2.93 -5.53
C MET A 129 -8.51 1.40 -5.50
N VAL A 130 -7.36 0.74 -5.68
CA VAL A 130 -7.27 -0.73 -5.65
C VAL A 130 -7.75 -1.28 -4.29
N LEU A 131 -7.26 -0.71 -3.18
CA LEU A 131 -7.68 -1.07 -1.82
C LEU A 131 -9.18 -0.81 -1.58
N ARG A 132 -9.73 0.26 -2.16
CA ARG A 132 -11.16 0.57 -2.09
C ARG A 132 -12.00 -0.43 -2.88
N GLY A 133 -11.52 -0.86 -4.04
CA GLY A 133 -12.12 -1.93 -4.86
C GLY A 133 -12.07 -3.31 -4.20
N GLY A 134 -11.33 -3.45 -3.09
CA GLY A 134 -11.20 -4.70 -2.36
C GLY A 134 -10.15 -5.63 -2.96
N GLY A 135 -9.09 -5.08 -3.57
CA GLY A 135 -7.86 -5.79 -3.90
C GLY A 135 -6.64 -5.11 -3.25
N ALA A 136 -5.45 -5.48 -3.68
CA ALA A 136 -4.19 -4.83 -3.33
C ALA A 136 -3.24 -4.90 -4.54
N SER A 137 -2.28 -3.97 -4.62
CA SER A 137 -1.29 -3.95 -5.70
C SER A 137 -0.02 -4.78 -5.39
N GLY A 138 0.24 -5.06 -4.12
CA GLY A 138 1.36 -5.88 -3.63
C GLY A 138 1.12 -6.41 -2.21
N GLY A 139 2.07 -7.16 -1.65
CA GLY A 139 1.96 -7.69 -0.28
C GLY A 139 2.12 -6.63 0.81
N ASP A 140 2.85 -5.55 0.56
CA ASP A 140 2.98 -4.41 1.47
C ASP A 140 1.66 -3.63 1.65
N ASP A 141 0.89 -3.46 0.58
CA ASP A 141 -0.49 -2.94 0.62
C ASP A 141 -1.39 -3.80 1.53
N ILE A 142 -1.32 -5.13 1.34
CA ILE A 142 -2.08 -6.10 2.14
C ILE A 142 -1.65 -6.00 3.60
N LEU A 143 -0.35 -5.99 3.86
CA LEU A 143 0.20 -5.91 5.22
C LEU A 143 -0.25 -4.62 5.90
N SER A 144 -0.17 -3.50 5.20
CA SER A 144 -0.60 -2.18 5.68
C SER A 144 -2.10 -2.18 6.02
N LEU A 145 -2.92 -2.78 5.16
CA LEU A 145 -4.36 -2.93 5.38
C LEU A 145 -4.66 -3.81 6.61
N LEU A 146 -4.00 -4.97 6.73
CA LEU A 146 -4.22 -5.91 7.84
C LEU A 146 -3.82 -5.30 9.18
N ILE A 147 -2.65 -4.66 9.26
CA ILE A 147 -2.18 -3.98 10.48
C ILE A 147 -3.10 -2.81 10.83
N SER A 148 -3.55 -2.05 9.83
CA SER A 148 -4.48 -0.93 10.01
C SER A 148 -5.78 -1.40 10.65
N GLU A 149 -6.35 -2.50 10.19
CA GLU A 149 -7.57 -3.07 10.76
C GLU A 149 -7.35 -3.66 12.14
N TRP A 150 -6.21 -4.33 12.36
CA TRP A 150 -5.88 -4.91 13.66
C TRP A 150 -5.65 -3.85 14.74
N LYS A 151 -4.94 -2.76 14.41
CA LYS A 151 -4.63 -1.67 15.36
C LYS A 151 -5.66 -0.54 15.38
N GLY A 152 -6.60 -0.52 14.44
CA GLY A 152 -7.61 0.54 14.32
C GLY A 152 -7.04 1.92 13.91
N ILE A 153 -5.90 1.94 13.24
CA ILE A 153 -5.26 3.15 12.70
C ILE A 153 -5.48 3.27 11.20
N LYS A 154 -5.20 4.43 10.60
CA LYS A 154 -5.41 4.66 9.16
C LYS A 154 -4.42 3.82 8.32
N VAL A 155 -4.90 3.25 7.21
CA VAL A 155 -4.09 2.42 6.30
C VAL A 155 -2.83 3.14 5.85
N GLY A 156 -2.97 4.39 5.40
CA GLY A 156 -1.84 5.18 4.96
C GLY A 156 -0.84 5.54 6.06
N THR A 157 -1.26 5.57 7.33
CA THR A 157 -0.30 5.73 8.44
C THR A 157 0.57 4.50 8.61
N VAL A 158 0.01 3.30 8.43
CA VAL A 158 0.79 2.06 8.45
C VAL A 158 1.75 2.01 7.27
N PHE A 159 1.25 2.36 6.07
CA PHE A 159 2.05 2.44 4.85
C PHE A 159 3.29 3.33 5.05
N ILE A 160 3.11 4.56 5.54
CA ILE A 160 4.22 5.48 5.83
C ILE A 160 5.20 4.88 6.83
N LEU A 161 4.71 4.28 7.93
CA LEU A 161 5.58 3.72 8.96
C LEU A 161 6.43 2.57 8.44
N MET A 162 5.84 1.66 7.65
CA MET A 162 6.57 0.55 7.03
C MET A 162 7.64 1.10 6.08
N ASP A 163 7.24 1.96 5.16
CA ASP A 163 8.14 2.47 4.12
C ASP A 163 9.27 3.34 4.66
N VAL A 164 9.00 4.19 5.66
CA VAL A 164 10.05 5.02 6.27
C VAL A 164 11.09 4.15 6.97
N ILE A 165 10.69 3.05 7.63
CA ILE A 165 11.65 2.11 8.24
C ILE A 165 12.54 1.50 7.17
N VAL A 166 11.96 1.06 6.05
CA VAL A 166 12.69 0.45 4.94
C VAL A 166 13.62 1.45 4.26
N LEU A 167 13.16 2.68 4.02
CA LEU A 167 13.94 3.74 3.39
C LEU A 167 15.05 4.24 4.32
N ALA A 168 14.84 4.28 5.63
CA ALA A 168 15.89 4.58 6.59
C ALA A 168 17.03 3.55 6.54
N LEU A 169 16.69 2.26 6.38
CA LEU A 169 17.69 1.21 6.13
C LEU A 169 18.33 1.32 4.74
N SER A 170 17.70 2.02 3.80
CA SER A 170 18.22 2.19 2.44
C SER A 170 19.26 3.30 2.32
N LEU A 171 19.31 4.22 3.28
CA LEU A 171 20.32 5.28 3.37
C LEU A 171 21.77 4.76 3.47
N PHE A 172 21.96 3.49 3.85
CA PHE A 172 23.30 2.89 3.91
C PHE A 172 23.91 2.64 2.52
N TYR A 173 23.09 2.56 1.46
CA TYR A 173 23.56 2.19 0.12
C TYR A 173 23.00 3.06 -1.02
N MET A 174 22.00 3.92 -0.77
CA MET A 174 21.43 4.83 -1.77
C MET A 174 21.84 6.29 -1.57
N PRO A 175 21.85 7.12 -2.64
CA PRO A 175 22.08 8.55 -2.54
C PRO A 175 21.04 9.23 -1.66
N LEU A 176 21.52 9.99 -0.65
CA LEU A 176 20.66 10.70 0.31
C LEU A 176 19.58 11.56 -0.36
N LYS A 177 19.92 12.23 -1.47
CA LYS A 177 18.99 13.10 -2.21
C LYS A 177 17.76 12.34 -2.68
N GLU A 178 17.95 11.24 -3.39
CA GLU A 178 16.87 10.41 -3.95
C GLU A 178 16.03 9.77 -2.83
N THR A 179 16.68 9.29 -1.76
CA THR A 179 15.97 8.70 -0.62
C THR A 179 15.09 9.71 0.10
N LEU A 180 15.54 10.95 0.31
CA LEU A 180 14.73 11.98 0.95
C LEU A 180 13.49 12.34 0.12
N TYR A 181 13.64 12.43 -1.20
CA TYR A 181 12.50 12.66 -2.10
C TYR A 181 11.57 11.45 -2.19
N THR A 182 12.10 10.25 -2.08
CA THR A 182 11.27 9.02 -1.97
C THR A 182 10.46 9.02 -0.67
N VAL A 183 11.07 9.38 0.47
CA VAL A 183 10.36 9.56 1.74
C VAL A 183 9.24 10.59 1.60
N MET A 184 9.50 11.70 0.91
CA MET A 184 8.48 12.71 0.62
C MET A 184 7.32 12.13 -0.19
N ALA A 185 7.60 11.37 -1.27
CA ALA A 185 6.58 10.70 -2.08
C ALA A 185 5.73 9.73 -1.24
N VAL A 186 6.37 8.91 -0.41
CA VAL A 186 5.71 7.96 0.50
C VAL A 186 4.78 8.66 1.51
N VAL A 187 5.24 9.75 2.12
CA VAL A 187 4.43 10.52 3.08
C VAL A 187 3.17 11.06 2.40
N VAL A 188 3.32 11.65 1.21
CA VAL A 188 2.19 12.14 0.41
C VAL A 188 1.27 10.99 0.02
N ALA A 189 1.82 9.88 -0.47
CA ALA A 189 1.06 8.68 -0.83
C ALA A 189 0.23 8.17 0.34
N GLY A 190 0.79 8.03 1.54
CA GLY A 190 0.03 7.58 2.70
C GLY A 190 -1.15 8.49 3.08
N TYR A 191 -0.99 9.82 2.99
CA TYR A 191 -2.11 10.74 3.20
C TYR A 191 -3.20 10.55 2.13
N VAL A 192 -2.81 10.40 0.87
CA VAL A 192 -3.74 10.23 -0.26
C VAL A 192 -4.41 8.85 -0.25
N ILE A 193 -3.71 7.78 0.14
CA ILE A 193 -4.27 6.44 0.36
C ILE A 193 -5.36 6.53 1.43
N THR A 194 -5.06 7.17 2.57
CA THR A 194 -6.03 7.35 3.65
C THR A 194 -7.26 8.10 3.15
N PHE A 195 -7.06 9.20 2.42
CA PHE A 195 -8.14 9.96 1.83
C PHE A 195 -8.99 9.08 0.91
N THR A 196 -8.39 8.46 -0.10
CA THR A 196 -9.05 7.67 -1.14
C THR A 196 -9.80 6.47 -0.58
N THR A 197 -9.21 5.76 0.38
CA THR A 197 -9.84 4.60 1.04
C THR A 197 -10.96 5.00 2.01
N SER A 198 -10.96 6.24 2.50
CA SER A 198 -12.01 6.78 3.38
C SER A 198 -13.23 7.34 2.63
N LEU A 199 -13.11 7.61 1.32
CA LEU A 199 -14.20 8.14 0.50
C LEU A 199 -15.42 7.20 0.52
N GLY A 200 -16.54 7.72 0.99
CA GLY A 200 -17.82 6.99 1.05
C GLY A 200 -17.95 5.99 2.22
N ARG A 201 -16.96 5.89 3.11
CA ARG A 201 -17.08 5.12 4.36
C ARG A 201 -17.36 6.08 5.53
N PRO A 202 -18.29 5.74 6.46
CA PRO A 202 -18.42 6.50 7.69
C PRO A 202 -17.06 6.51 8.40
N LYS A 203 -16.64 7.67 8.94
CA LYS A 203 -15.43 7.78 9.77
C LYS A 203 -15.47 6.63 10.78
N LEU A 204 -14.44 5.78 10.79
CA LEU A 204 -14.30 4.69 11.77
C LEU A 204 -14.51 5.29 13.15
N SER A 205 -15.70 5.06 13.73
CA SER A 205 -15.99 5.44 15.10
C SER A 205 -14.99 4.67 15.94
N LYS A 206 -14.19 5.39 16.73
CA LYS A 206 -13.21 4.81 17.66
C LYS A 206 -13.86 3.60 18.33
N ALA A 207 -13.19 2.45 18.29
CA ALA A 207 -13.67 1.24 18.93
C ALA A 207 -14.14 1.59 20.35
N PRO A 208 -15.30 1.08 20.82
CA PRO A 208 -15.75 1.34 22.18
C PRO A 208 -14.60 0.95 23.11
N LYS A 209 -14.14 1.90 23.94
CA LYS A 209 -13.23 1.55 25.04
C LYS A 209 -13.95 0.46 25.83
N ILE A 210 -13.41 -0.75 25.83
CA ILE A 210 -13.88 -1.82 26.72
C ILE A 210 -13.56 -1.31 28.12
N GLN A 211 -14.51 -0.60 28.73
CA GLN A 211 -14.42 -0.28 30.15
C GLN A 211 -14.41 -1.63 30.88
N PRO A 212 -13.39 -1.92 31.70
CA PRO A 212 -13.44 -3.09 32.56
C PRO A 212 -14.73 -2.98 33.37
N LYS A 213 -15.64 -3.95 33.24
CA LYS A 213 -16.77 -4.07 34.17
C LYS A 213 -16.16 -4.24 35.55
N LEU A 214 -16.13 -3.17 36.35
CA LEU A 214 -15.92 -3.30 37.79
C LEU A 214 -17.05 -4.20 38.30
N SER A 215 -16.69 -5.43 38.68
CA SER A 215 -17.56 -6.27 39.50
C SER A 215 -17.87 -5.48 40.76
N LYS A 216 -19.13 -5.10 40.95
CA LYS A 216 -19.58 -4.51 42.21
C LYS A 216 -19.27 -5.52 43.34
N PRO A 217 -18.81 -5.06 44.52
CA PRO A 217 -18.69 -5.95 45.66
C PRO A 217 -20.09 -6.49 45.99
N HIS A 218 -20.17 -7.81 46.17
CA HIS A 218 -21.36 -8.43 46.74
C HIS A 218 -21.57 -7.84 48.13
N ASP A 219 -22.63 -7.05 48.26
CA ASP A 219 -23.14 -6.61 49.55
C ASP A 219 -23.64 -7.87 50.28
N GLY A 220 -22.81 -8.35 51.21
CA GLY A 220 -23.08 -9.50 52.04
C GLY A 220 -24.07 -9.12 53.13
N THR A 221 -25.35 -9.10 52.80
CA THR A 221 -26.44 -9.11 53.79
C THR A 221 -26.83 -10.56 54.07
N VAL A 222 -26.28 -11.16 55.12
CA VAL A 222 -26.95 -12.25 55.86
C VAL A 222 -26.60 -12.13 57.35
N MET A 223 -27.59 -11.62 58.09
CA MET A 223 -27.89 -11.76 59.53
C MET A 223 -26.84 -11.35 60.58
#